data_AF-A0A4S8LCG3-F1
#
_entry.id   AF-A0A4S8LCG3-F1
#
_cell.length_a   1.000
_cell.length_b   1.000
_cell.length_c   1.000
_cell.angle_alpha   90.00
_cell.angle_beta   90.00
_cell.angle_gamma   90.00
#
_symmetry.space_group_name_H-M   'P 1'
#
loop_
_entity.id
_entity.type
_entity.pdbx_description
1 polymer ?
#
loop_
_entity_poly.entity_id
_entity_poly.type
_entity_poly.pdbx_seq_one_letter_code
_entity_poly.pdbx_strand_id
1 'polypeptide(L)'
;KIDYALRWMDRKTKREMEELPAAKGSDWDEFKTALHDCFLEAVATNQGYKIRLEKIVNEHQLVPLGSLDKALQYNWAFGTEARKLMGPENPVISNSDAVTLYRRGLEDKLIDEVFREVRATADTVKLL
;
A
#
# COMPACT_ATOMS: atom_id res chain seq x y z
N LYS A 1 -23.34 20.41 8.18
CA LYS A 1 -22.46 19.38 7.58
C LYS A 1 -21.07 19.42 8.21
N ILE A 2 -20.46 20.59 8.30
CA ILE A 2 -19.15 20.84 8.94
C ILE A 2 -19.15 20.44 10.42
N ASP A 3 -20.09 20.94 11.24
CA ASP A 3 -20.21 20.56 12.66
C ASP A 3 -20.35 19.05 12.89
N TYR A 4 -21.05 18.37 11.97
CA TYR A 4 -21.21 16.92 12.05
C TYR A 4 -19.89 16.21 11.75
N ALA A 5 -19.14 16.66 10.75
CA ALA A 5 -17.81 16.13 10.44
C ALA A 5 -16.82 16.34 11.61
N LEU A 6 -16.79 17.54 12.20
CA LEU A 6 -15.94 17.86 13.36
C LEU A 6 -16.25 16.98 14.58
N ARG A 7 -17.51 16.59 14.78
CA ARG A 7 -17.92 15.68 15.88
C ARG A 7 -17.37 14.26 15.73
N TRP A 8 -17.10 13.83 14.50
CA TRP A 8 -16.60 12.48 14.21
C TRP A 8 -15.07 12.39 14.15
N MET A 9 -14.37 13.54 14.18
CA MET A 9 -12.91 13.58 14.23
C MET A 9 -12.40 13.24 15.63
N ASP A 10 -11.20 12.65 15.69
CA ASP A 10 -10.51 12.52 16.97
C ASP A 10 -10.14 13.90 17.53
N ARG A 11 -9.85 13.93 18.83
CA ARG A 11 -9.66 15.17 19.59
C ARG A 11 -8.55 16.06 19.04
N LYS A 12 -7.49 15.48 18.46
CA LYS A 12 -6.34 16.23 17.95
C LYS A 12 -6.69 16.87 16.61
N THR A 13 -7.13 16.06 15.63
CA THR A 13 -7.54 16.54 14.31
C THR A 13 -8.68 17.55 14.40
N LYS A 14 -9.63 17.35 15.32
CA LYS A 14 -10.71 18.31 15.55
C LYS A 14 -10.18 19.71 15.93
N ARG A 15 -9.21 19.80 16.84
CA ARG A 15 -8.64 21.08 17.27
C ARG A 15 -7.91 21.79 16.14
N GLU A 16 -7.10 21.04 15.38
CA GLU A 16 -6.36 21.56 14.23
C GLU A 16 -7.33 22.12 13.17
N MET A 17 -8.45 21.43 12.93
CA MET A 17 -9.49 21.91 12.00
C MET A 17 -10.26 23.11 12.54
N GLU A 18 -10.62 23.16 13.84
CA GLU A 18 -11.36 24.27 14.45
C GLU A 18 -10.60 25.61 14.42
N GLU A 19 -9.27 25.58 14.26
CA GLU A 19 -8.45 26.79 14.12
C GLU A 19 -8.61 27.44 12.73
N LEU A 20 -8.99 26.67 11.71
CA LEU A 20 -9.10 27.13 10.33
C LEU A 20 -10.36 27.98 10.09
N PRO A 21 -10.26 29.05 9.28
CA PRO A 21 -11.42 29.84 8.88
C PRO A 21 -12.51 28.99 8.19
N ALA A 22 -12.10 28.02 7.37
CA ALA A 22 -12.99 27.13 6.63
C ALA A 22 -13.86 26.24 7.53
N ALA A 23 -13.42 25.93 8.76
CA ALA A 23 -14.22 25.17 9.73
C ALA A 23 -15.27 26.02 10.46
N LYS A 24 -15.14 27.35 10.42
CA LYS A 24 -16.09 28.32 11.00
C LYS A 24 -17.08 28.86 9.95
N GLY A 25 -16.82 28.58 8.68
CA GLY A 25 -17.68 28.95 7.56
C GLY A 25 -18.86 27.99 7.38
N SER A 26 -19.68 28.27 6.36
CA SER A 26 -20.80 27.42 5.94
C SER A 26 -20.54 26.64 4.64
N ASP A 27 -19.44 26.95 3.95
CA ASP A 27 -19.10 26.32 2.68
C ASP A 27 -18.45 24.94 2.89
N TRP A 28 -19.16 23.92 2.41
CA TRP A 28 -18.71 22.54 2.51
C TRP A 28 -17.53 22.21 1.59
N ASP A 29 -17.45 22.85 0.42
CA ASP A 29 -16.37 22.61 -0.53
C ASP A 29 -15.07 23.26 -0.05
N GLU A 30 -15.15 24.48 0.48
CA GLU A 30 -14.02 25.16 1.12
C GLU A 30 -13.51 24.36 2.34
N PHE A 31 -14.41 23.82 3.15
CA PHE A 31 -14.05 22.96 4.27
C PHE A 31 -13.33 21.67 3.84
N LYS A 32 -13.78 21.01 2.77
CA LYS A 32 -13.11 19.80 2.25
C LYS A 32 -11.71 20.12 1.72
N THR A 33 -11.53 21.24 1.03
CA THR A 33 -10.23 21.67 0.54
C THR A 33 -9.28 21.97 1.69
N ALA A 34 -9.74 22.70 2.71
CA ALA A 34 -8.93 22.97 3.91
C ALA A 34 -8.56 21.68 4.67
N LEU A 35 -9.49 20.72 4.78
CA LEU A 35 -9.23 19.41 5.36
C LEU A 35 -8.18 18.63 4.55
N HIS A 36 -8.27 18.67 3.23
CA HIS A 36 -7.32 18.05 2.32
C HIS A 36 -5.91 18.62 2.49
N ASP A 37 -5.80 19.95 2.56
CA ASP A 37 -4.52 20.65 2.63
C ASP A 37 -3.84 20.51 3.99
N CYS A 38 -4.61 20.49 5.08
CA CYS A 38 -4.08 20.27 6.43
C CYS A 38 -3.57 18.84 6.64
N PHE A 39 -4.17 17.86 5.96
CA PHE A 39 -3.79 16.46 6.06
C PHE A 39 -3.37 15.91 4.70
N LEU A 40 -2.47 16.62 4.02
CA LEU A 40 -1.87 16.18 2.76
C LEU A 40 -1.28 14.76 2.85
N GLU A 41 -0.76 14.38 4.02
CA GLU A 41 -0.26 13.02 4.31
C GLU A 41 -1.36 11.94 4.36
N ALA A 42 -2.58 12.30 4.79
CA ALA A 42 -3.73 11.40 4.80
C ALA A 42 -4.41 11.33 3.43
N VAL A 43 -4.34 12.41 2.64
CA VAL A 43 -4.83 12.43 1.26
C VAL A 43 -3.81 11.90 0.25
N ALA A 44 -2.51 11.91 0.61
CA ALA A 44 -1.45 11.14 -0.04
C ALA A 44 -1.67 9.64 0.24
N THR A 45 -2.78 9.13 -0.29
CA THR A 45 -3.10 7.70 -0.35
C THR A 45 -1.90 6.93 -0.91
N ASN A 46 -1.12 7.54 -1.80
CA ASN A 46 0.14 7.04 -2.34
C ASN A 46 1.21 6.68 -1.28
N GLN A 47 1.37 7.46 -0.21
CA GLN A 47 2.33 7.14 0.87
C GLN A 47 1.74 6.13 1.86
N GLY A 48 0.44 6.23 2.17
CA GLY A 48 -0.27 5.27 3.03
C GLY A 48 -0.29 3.86 2.44
N TYR A 49 -0.41 3.72 1.11
CA TYR A 49 -0.37 2.43 0.43
C TYR A 49 1.03 1.81 0.41
N LYS A 50 2.11 2.60 0.27
CA LYS A 50 3.47 2.08 0.37
C LYS A 50 3.77 1.56 1.78
N ILE A 51 3.35 2.31 2.80
CA ILE A 51 3.45 1.89 4.21
C ILE A 51 2.66 0.58 4.44
N ARG A 52 1.49 0.42 3.81
CA ARG A 52 0.73 -0.84 3.87
C ARG A 52 1.45 -2.02 3.23
N LEU A 53 2.08 -1.84 2.07
CA LEU A 53 2.91 -2.90 1.47
C LEU A 53 4.09 -3.29 2.36
N GLU A 54 4.80 -2.31 2.91
CA GLU A 54 5.87 -2.56 3.87
C GLU A 54 5.35 -3.27 5.13
N LYS A 55 4.16 -2.91 5.60
CA LYS A 55 3.50 -3.61 6.71
C LYS A 55 3.17 -5.06 6.39
N ILE A 56 2.64 -5.35 5.19
CA ILE A 56 2.34 -6.72 4.75
C ILE A 56 3.62 -7.57 4.72
N VAL A 57 4.72 -7.03 4.18
CA VAL A 57 6.04 -7.67 4.19
C VAL A 57 6.50 -7.96 5.63
N ASN A 58 6.34 -6.98 6.53
CA ASN A 58 6.73 -7.10 7.93
C ASN A 58 5.80 -8.00 8.76
N GLU A 59 4.54 -8.20 8.38
CA GLU A 59 3.59 -9.07 9.09
C GLU A 59 3.75 -10.53 8.68
N HIS A 60 4.15 -10.81 7.43
CA HIS A 60 4.32 -12.16 6.91
C HIS A 60 5.75 -12.70 7.05
N GLN A 61 6.65 -11.94 7.70
CA GLN A 61 8.12 -12.13 7.75
C GLN A 61 8.61 -13.53 7.33
N LEU A 62 9.36 -13.56 6.24
CA LEU A 62 10.06 -14.76 5.75
C LEU A 62 9.11 -15.95 5.55
N VAL A 63 8.22 -15.83 4.57
CA VAL A 63 7.42 -16.97 4.11
C VAL A 63 8.35 -18.14 3.79
N PRO A 64 8.23 -19.27 4.53
CA PRO A 64 9.22 -20.32 4.44
C PRO A 64 8.95 -21.27 3.28
N LEU A 65 10.03 -21.89 2.78
CA LEU A 65 9.94 -22.93 1.76
C LEU A 65 9.06 -24.09 2.26
N GLY A 66 8.09 -24.50 1.45
CA GLY A 66 7.15 -25.59 1.78
C GLY A 66 5.86 -25.16 2.50
N SER A 67 5.71 -23.88 2.88
CA SER A 67 4.46 -23.36 3.45
C SER A 67 3.57 -22.72 2.39
N LEU A 68 2.90 -23.55 1.58
CA LEU A 68 2.03 -23.10 0.48
C LEU A 68 0.95 -22.13 0.95
N ASP A 69 0.28 -22.41 2.08
CA ASP A 69 -0.79 -21.55 2.59
C ASP A 69 -0.30 -20.14 2.92
N LYS A 70 0.88 -20.02 3.55
CA LYS A 70 1.50 -18.73 3.85
C LYS A 70 1.90 -17.98 2.59
N ALA A 71 2.43 -18.70 1.59
CA ALA A 71 2.79 -18.12 0.30
C ALA A 71 1.57 -17.59 -0.46
N LEU A 72 0.45 -18.32 -0.44
CA LEU A 72 -0.80 -17.89 -1.07
C LEU A 72 -1.40 -16.67 -0.36
N GLN A 73 -1.45 -16.67 0.97
CA GLN A 73 -1.91 -15.52 1.75
C GLN A 73 -1.07 -14.28 1.49
N TYR A 74 0.26 -14.43 1.50
CA TYR A 74 1.19 -13.34 1.23
C TYR A 74 1.04 -12.79 -0.19
N ASN A 75 0.99 -13.66 -1.21
CA ASN A 75 0.82 -13.26 -2.61
C ASN A 75 -0.50 -12.52 -2.82
N TRP A 76 -1.59 -13.01 -2.22
CA TRP A 76 -2.89 -12.36 -2.32
C TRP A 76 -2.91 -10.98 -1.64
N ALA A 77 -2.41 -10.88 -0.40
CA ALA A 77 -2.37 -9.63 0.34
C ALA A 77 -1.48 -8.59 -0.36
N PHE A 78 -0.27 -8.97 -0.73
CA PHE A 78 0.68 -8.09 -1.41
C PHE A 78 0.17 -7.68 -2.80
N GLY A 79 -0.28 -8.64 -3.61
CA GLY A 79 -0.73 -8.38 -4.98
C GLY A 79 -1.97 -7.48 -5.05
N THR A 80 -2.87 -7.58 -4.06
CA THR A 80 -4.05 -6.71 -3.98
C THR A 80 -3.67 -5.25 -3.73
N GLU A 81 -2.74 -4.98 -2.81
CA GLU A 81 -2.28 -3.62 -2.53
C GLU A 81 -1.33 -3.10 -3.62
N ALA A 82 -0.43 -3.94 -4.14
CA ALA A 82 0.49 -3.54 -5.21
C ALA A 82 -0.25 -3.15 -6.50
N ARG A 83 -1.35 -3.83 -6.85
CA ARG A 83 -2.16 -3.49 -8.02
C ARG A 83 -2.81 -2.11 -7.91
N LYS A 84 -3.20 -1.69 -6.71
CA LYS A 84 -3.73 -0.34 -6.46
C LYS A 84 -2.66 0.71 -6.73
N LEU A 85 -1.42 0.41 -6.36
CA LEU A 85 -0.28 1.33 -6.53
C LEU A 85 0.30 1.34 -7.94
N MET A 86 0.18 0.25 -8.69
CA MET A 86 0.62 0.15 -10.08
C MET A 86 -0.50 0.51 -11.06
N GLY A 87 -1.61 1.06 -10.57
CA GLY A 87 -2.76 1.41 -11.39
C GLY A 87 -2.42 2.43 -12.49
N PRO A 88 -3.14 2.38 -13.63
CA PRO A 88 -2.80 3.16 -14.82
C PRO A 88 -3.00 4.67 -14.65
N GLU A 89 -3.85 5.09 -13.70
CA GLU A 89 -4.22 6.50 -13.52
C GLU A 89 -3.16 7.30 -12.75
N ASN A 90 -2.38 6.65 -11.88
CA ASN A 90 -1.28 7.29 -11.13
C ASN A 90 -0.35 6.23 -10.51
N PRO A 91 0.64 5.69 -11.24
CA PRO A 91 1.53 4.67 -10.73
C PRO A 91 2.47 5.25 -9.67
N VAL A 92 2.36 4.75 -8.45
CA VAL A 92 3.11 5.19 -7.27
C VAL A 92 4.38 4.36 -7.07
N ILE A 93 4.39 3.14 -7.58
CA ILE A 93 5.51 2.21 -7.48
C ILE A 93 5.78 1.59 -8.85
N SER A 94 7.06 1.48 -9.20
CA SER A 94 7.47 0.75 -10.39
C SER A 94 7.33 -0.76 -10.16
N ASN A 95 7.19 -1.55 -11.22
CA ASN A 95 7.18 -3.01 -11.11
C ASN A 95 8.50 -3.53 -10.49
N SER A 96 9.65 -2.92 -10.81
CA SER A 96 10.94 -3.29 -10.23
C SER A 96 11.00 -3.05 -8.72
N ASP A 97 10.44 -1.95 -8.24
CA ASP A 97 10.39 -1.65 -6.80
C ASP A 97 9.43 -2.59 -6.08
N ALA A 98 8.27 -2.87 -6.68
CA ALA A 98 7.31 -3.82 -6.14
C ALA A 98 7.91 -5.22 -6.01
N VAL A 99 8.62 -5.70 -7.03
CA VAL A 99 9.34 -6.99 -6.99
C VAL A 99 10.42 -6.99 -5.92
N THR A 100 11.19 -5.91 -5.79
CA THR A 100 12.23 -5.79 -4.76
C THR A 100 11.62 -5.86 -3.36
N LEU A 101 10.48 -5.20 -3.14
CA LEU A 101 9.78 -5.21 -1.86
C LEU A 101 9.14 -6.57 -1.56
N TYR A 102 8.55 -7.22 -2.56
CA TYR A 102 7.95 -8.55 -2.45
C TYR A 102 8.98 -9.60 -2.00
N ARG A 103 10.19 -9.55 -2.57
CA ARG A 103 11.27 -10.50 -2.21
C ARG A 103 11.67 -10.44 -0.75
N ARG A 104 11.55 -9.28 -0.08
CA ARG A 104 11.88 -9.14 1.35
C ARG A 104 10.96 -9.95 2.26
N GLY A 105 9.76 -10.31 1.79
CA GLY A 105 8.82 -11.15 2.55
C GLY A 105 9.07 -12.65 2.42
N LEU A 106 10.00 -13.09 1.58
CA LEU A 106 10.26 -14.50 1.28
C LEU A 106 11.59 -14.95 1.89
N GLU A 107 11.71 -16.23 2.26
CA GLU A 107 13.01 -16.82 2.59
C GLU A 107 13.91 -16.92 1.35
N ASP A 108 15.22 -16.73 1.54
CA ASP A 108 16.22 -16.85 0.46
C ASP A 108 16.16 -18.22 -0.24
N LYS A 109 15.94 -19.30 0.52
CA LYS A 109 15.80 -20.66 -0.03
C LYS A 109 14.61 -20.78 -0.98
N LEU A 110 13.50 -20.10 -0.68
CA LEU A 110 12.32 -20.08 -1.54
C LEU A 110 12.60 -19.27 -2.81
N ILE A 111 13.30 -18.15 -2.68
CA ILE A 111 13.73 -17.34 -3.83
C ILE A 111 14.64 -18.15 -4.76
N ASP A 112 15.63 -18.86 -4.20
CA ASP A 112 16.56 -19.69 -4.96
C ASP A 112 15.86 -20.82 -5.71
N GLU A 113 14.87 -21.46 -5.09
CA GLU A 113 14.07 -22.52 -5.72
C GLU A 113 13.26 -21.97 -6.90
N VAL A 114 12.59 -20.82 -6.71
CA VAL A 114 11.83 -20.16 -7.78
C VAL A 114 12.74 -19.82 -8.96
N PHE A 115 13.94 -19.29 -8.72
CA PHE A 115 14.89 -19.00 -9.80
C PHE A 115 15.40 -20.26 -10.51
N ARG A 116 15.56 -21.37 -9.79
CA ARG A 116 15.93 -22.66 -10.39
C ARG A 116 14.84 -23.16 -11.34
N GLU A 117 13.58 -23.13 -10.91
CA GLU A 117 12.41 -23.53 -11.70
C GLU A 117 12.20 -22.65 -12.93
N VAL A 118 12.32 -21.34 -12.79
CA VAL A 118 12.21 -20.39 -13.92
C VAL A 118 13.30 -20.65 -14.97
N ARG A 119 14.53 -20.98 -14.53
CA ARG A 119 15.61 -21.33 -15.46
C ARG A 119 15.33 -22.66 -16.18
N ALA A 120 14.90 -23.68 -15.45
CA ALA A 120 14.56 -24.99 -16.02
C ALA A 120 13.43 -24.89 -17.05
N THR A 121 12.39 -24.10 -16.77
CA THR A 121 11.29 -23.85 -17.72
C THR A 121 11.72 -23.02 -18.92
N ALA A 122 12.54 -21.98 -18.73
CA ALA A 122 13.07 -21.18 -19.84
C ALA A 122 13.94 -22.00 -20.81
N ASP A 123 14.74 -22.93 -20.28
CA ASP A 123 15.56 -23.84 -21.10
C ASP A 123 14.70 -24.90 -21.80
N THR A 124 13.60 -25.34 -21.18
CA THR A 124 12.64 -26.26 -21.81
C THR A 124 11.88 -25.60 -22.96
N VAL A 125 11.48 -24.33 -22.82
CA VAL A 125 10.79 -23.58 -23.88
C VAL A 125 11.71 -23.28 -25.08
N LYS A 126 13.03 -23.16 -24.87
CA LYS A 126 14.01 -22.97 -25.95
C LYS A 126 14.30 -24.25 -26.76
N LEU A 127 13.88 -25.42 -26.27
CA LEU A 127 14.10 -26.72 -26.92
C LEU A 127 12.86 -27.20 -27.70
N LEU A 128 11.78 -26.41 -27.72
CA LEU A 128 10.55 -26.62 -28.50
C LEU A 128 10.48 -25.62 -29.65
#